data_AF-A0A927ZER1-F1
#
_entry.id   AF-A0A927ZER1-F1
#
_cell.length_a   1.000
_cell.length_b   1.000
_cell.length_c   1.000
_cell.angle_alpha   90.00
_cell.angle_beta   90.00
_cell.angle_gamma   90.00
#
_symmetry.space_group_name_H-M   'P 1'
#
loop_
_entity.id
_entity.type
_entity.pdbx_description
1 polymer ?
#
loop_
_entity_poly.entity_id
_entity_poly.type
_entity_poly.pdbx_seq_one_letter_code
_entity_poly.pdbx_strand_id
1 'polypeptide(L)'
;MKYLLINAVSWFGDILIFLLLGRAVLSWFVTGSYNSLYKIYEMVCNITEPIVAPCRRLSMRLNTGMLDLSVFFAFFLVSIVRKLIITILLIVL
;
A
#
# COMPACT_ATOMS: atom_id res chain seq x y z
N MET A 1 -12.62 -24.95 7.20
CA MET A 1 -12.55 -24.35 5.86
C MET A 1 -12.84 -22.85 5.86
N LYS A 2 -13.95 -22.41 6.48
CA LYS A 2 -14.36 -21.01 6.54
C LYS A 2 -13.29 -20.02 7.05
N TYR A 3 -12.68 -20.35 8.19
CA TYR A 3 -11.62 -19.55 8.80
C TYR A 3 -10.31 -19.49 8.00
N LEU A 4 -10.02 -20.51 7.17
CA LEU A 4 -8.82 -20.52 6.33
C LEU A 4 -8.91 -19.46 5.22
N LEU A 5 -10.10 -19.29 4.63
CA LEU A 5 -10.36 -18.25 3.62
C LEU A 5 -10.25 -16.85 4.21
N ILE A 6 -10.86 -16.63 5.38
CA ILE A 6 -10.79 -15.33 6.08
C ILE A 6 -9.33 -14.99 6.42
N ASN A 7 -8.57 -15.96 6.94
CA ASN A 7 -7.17 -15.76 7.26
C ASN A 7 -6.33 -15.47 6.01
N ALA A 8 -6.51 -16.22 4.92
CA ALA A 8 -5.76 -15.97 3.68
C ALA A 8 -5.97 -14.54 3.15
N VAL A 9 -7.22 -14.07 3.15
CA VAL A 9 -7.57 -12.70 2.72
C VAL A 9 -7.00 -11.65 3.68
N SER A 10 -7.07 -11.90 5.00
CA SER A 10 -6.47 -11.00 5.98
C SER A 10 -4.97 -10.86 5.77
N TRP A 11 -4.26 -11.99 5.63
CA TRP A 11 -2.81 -12.02 5.47
C TRP A 11 -2.38 -11.32 4.17
N PHE A 12 -3.14 -11.50 3.08
CA PHE A 12 -2.89 -10.77 1.84
C PHE A 12 -3.00 -9.25 2.03
N GLY A 13 -4.04 -8.80 2.74
CA GLY A 13 -4.20 -7.38 3.08
C GLY A 13 -3.07 -6.85 3.99
N ASP A 14 -2.64 -7.63 4.98
CA ASP A 14 -1.52 -7.29 5.86
C ASP A 14 -0.20 -7.14 5.09
N ILE A 15 0.08 -8.05 4.15
CA ILE A 15 1.26 -7.98 3.29
C ILE A 15 1.26 -6.71 2.44
N LEU A 16 0.12 -6.34 1.83
CA LEU A 16 0.00 -5.11 1.05
C LEU A 16 0.24 -3.86 1.91
N ILE A 17 -0.31 -3.85 3.12
CA ILE A 17 -0.10 -2.76 4.08
C ILE A 17 1.40 -2.66 4.46
N PHE A 18 2.04 -3.79 4.72
CA PHE A 18 3.45 -3.84 5.08
C PHE A 18 4.35 -3.38 3.92
N LEU A 19 4.01 -3.71 2.68
CA LEU A 19 4.66 -3.21 1.46
C LEU A 19 4.56 -1.68 1.34
N LEU A 20 3.38 -1.10 1.61
CA LEU A 20 3.19 0.35 1.59
C LEU A 20 3.95 1.05 2.71
N LEU A 21 3.98 0.46 3.92
CA LEU A 21 4.82 0.94 5.02
C LEU A 21 6.30 0.87 4.68
N GLY A 22 6.75 -0.26 4.14
CA GLY A 22 8.13 -0.46 3.69
C GLY A 22 8.53 0.59 2.64
N ARG A 23 7.64 0.90 1.69
CA ARG A 23 7.84 1.99 0.72
C ARG A 23 7.99 3.35 1.40
N ALA A 24 7.11 3.69 2.34
CA ALA A 24 7.17 4.97 3.05
C ALA A 24 8.46 5.11 3.86
N VAL A 25 8.87 4.06 4.58
CA VAL A 25 10.13 4.03 5.33
C VAL A 25 11.32 4.13 4.37
N LEU A 26 11.34 3.33 3.30
CA LEU A 26 12.42 3.37 2.31
C LEU A 26 12.52 4.72 1.60
N SER A 27 11.40 5.45 1.40
CA SER A 27 11.43 6.82 0.83
C SER A 27 12.28 7.77 1.69
N TRP A 28 12.20 7.67 3.02
CA TRP A 28 13.04 8.48 3.92
C TRP A 28 14.52 8.06 3.91
N PHE A 29 14.80 6.76 3.80
CA PHE A 29 16.18 6.25 3.79
C PHE A 29 16.87 6.37 2.43
N VAL A 30 16.12 6.34 1.33
CA VAL A 30 16.65 6.44 -0.03
C VAL A 30 16.68 7.91 -0.45
N THR A 31 17.72 8.61 0.00
CA THR A 31 18.05 9.98 -0.43
C THR A 31 19.18 9.94 -1.44
N GLY A 32 18.85 9.71 -2.72
CA GLY A 32 19.80 9.80 -3.84
C GLY A 32 19.91 8.54 -4.70
N SER A 33 20.12 8.73 -6.01
CA SER A 33 20.11 7.67 -7.04
C SER A 33 21.28 6.68 -7.00
N TYR A 34 22.32 6.95 -6.20
CA TYR A 34 23.55 6.13 -6.15
C TYR A 34 23.57 5.07 -5.04
N ASN A 35 22.53 5.01 -4.20
CA ASN A 35 22.48 4.01 -3.12
C ASN A 35 22.06 2.64 -3.65
N SER A 36 22.74 1.58 -3.20
CA SER A 36 22.39 0.18 -3.53
C SER A 36 20.92 -0.17 -3.20
N LEU A 37 20.37 0.50 -2.18
CA LEU A 37 18.98 0.37 -1.74
C LEU A 37 17.95 0.96 -2.72
N TYR A 38 18.38 1.81 -3.66
CA TYR A 38 17.49 2.40 -4.68
C TYR A 38 16.82 1.33 -5.54
N LYS A 39 17.55 0.26 -5.91
CA LYS A 39 16.98 -0.85 -6.70
C LYS A 39 15.86 -1.58 -5.97
N ILE A 40 16.01 -1.78 -4.66
CA ILE A 40 14.99 -2.42 -3.81
C ILE A 40 13.78 -1.49 -3.71
N TYR A 41 14.01 -0.19 -3.49
CA TYR A 41 12.97 0.81 -3.44
C TYR A 41 12.18 0.91 -4.76
N GLU A 42 12.87 0.91 -5.90
CA GLU A 42 12.25 0.92 -7.23
C GLU A 42 11.40 -0.33 -7.46
N MET A 43 11.90 -1.51 -7.08
CA MET A 43 11.13 -2.76 -7.17
C MET A 43 9.86 -2.71 -6.32
N VAL A 44 9.97 -2.24 -5.07
CA VAL A 44 8.81 -2.03 -4.18
C VAL A 44 7.84 -0.99 -4.76
N CYS A 45 8.37 0.08 -5.35
CA CYS A 45 7.57 1.11 -6.00
C CYS A 45 6.79 0.56 -7.20
N ASN A 46 7.42 -0.23 -8.06
CA ASN A 46 6.78 -0.85 -9.23
C ASN A 46 5.65 -1.82 -8.82
N ILE A 47 5.87 -2.60 -7.76
CA ILE A 47 4.85 -3.53 -7.23
C ILE A 47 3.67 -2.77 -6.63
N THR A 48 3.94 -1.68 -5.91
CA THR A 48 2.91 -0.88 -5.22
C THR A 48 2.31 0.21 -6.11
N GLU A 49 2.91 0.49 -7.27
CA GLU A 49 2.48 1.50 -8.23
C GLU A 49 1.03 1.35 -8.72
N PRO A 50 0.52 0.16 -9.07
CA PRO A 50 -0.90 0.05 -9.46
C PRO A 50 -1.87 0.50 -8.35
N ILE A 51 -1.47 0.38 -7.08
CA ILE A 51 -2.27 0.80 -5.92
C ILE A 51 -2.07 2.29 -5.62
N VAL A 52 -0.83 2.77 -5.72
CA VAL A 52 -0.45 4.15 -5.36
C VAL A 52 -0.71 5.13 -6.51
N ALA A 53 -0.64 4.71 -7.78
CA ALA A 53 -0.88 5.54 -8.96
C ALA A 53 -2.25 6.23 -8.98
N PRO A 54 -3.38 5.56 -8.69
CA PRO A 54 -4.67 6.25 -8.58
C PRO A 54 -4.69 7.24 -7.41
N CYS A 55 -4.07 6.89 -6.27
CA CYS A 55 -3.94 7.79 -5.13
C CYS A 55 -3.07 9.02 -5.46
N ARG A 56 -2.03 8.85 -6.28
CA ARG A 56 -1.14 9.92 -6.75
C ARG A 56 -1.88 10.87 -7.70
N ARG A 57 -2.71 10.35 -8.60
CA ARG A 57 -3.59 11.18 -9.45
C ARG A 57 -4.56 12.00 -8.62
N LEU A 58 -5.09 11.45 -7.53
CA LEU A 58 -5.97 12.17 -6.61
C LEU A 58 -5.19 13.25 -5.82
N SER A 59 -4.01 12.93 -5.30
CA SER A 59 -3.14 13.88 -4.59
C SER A 59 -2.69 15.04 -5.48
N MET A 60 -2.39 14.78 -6.77
CA MET A 60 -2.06 15.85 -7.73
C MET A 60 -3.23 16.82 -7.93
N ARG A 61 -4.48 16.34 -7.93
CA ARG A 61 -5.66 17.22 -8.02
C ARG A 61 -5.88 18.05 -6.75
N LEU A 62 -5.46 17.54 -5.60
CA LEU A 62 -5.57 18.22 -4.31
C LEU A 62 -4.39 19.17 -4.02
N ASN A 63 -3.45 19.30 -4.94
CA ASN A 63 -2.28 20.18 -4.87
C ASN A 63 -1.44 19.98 -3.58
N THR A 64 -1.37 18.74 -3.09
CA THR A 64 -0.72 18.39 -1.82
C THR A 64 0.82 18.35 -1.86
N GLY A 65 1.44 18.97 -2.88
CA GLY A 65 2.89 19.08 -3.01
C GLY A 65 3.64 17.77 -3.23
N MET A 66 4.97 17.82 -3.11
CA MET A 66 5.91 16.67 -3.23
C MET A 66 5.86 15.68 -2.06
N LEU A 67 4.94 15.87 -1.10
CA LEU A 67 4.85 14.97 0.04
C LEU A 67 4.25 13.62 -0.39
N ASP A 68 4.84 12.53 0.12
CA ASP A 68 4.38 11.14 -0.08
C ASP A 68 3.02 10.83 0.59
N LEU A 69 2.13 11.82 0.71
CA LEU A 69 0.73 11.64 1.11
C LEU A 69 0.02 10.61 0.22
N SER A 70 0.49 10.42 -1.01
CA SER A 70 0.01 9.36 -1.91
C SER A 70 0.12 7.96 -1.28
N VAL A 71 1.22 7.66 -0.57
CA VAL A 71 1.43 6.37 0.10
C VAL A 71 0.52 6.26 1.33
N PHE A 72 0.33 7.36 2.06
CA PHE A 72 -0.59 7.43 3.20
C PHE A 72 -2.05 7.20 2.77
N PHE A 73 -2.50 7.84 1.68
CA PHE A 73 -3.82 7.61 1.10
C PHE A 73 -3.99 6.17 0.62
N ALA A 74 -2.96 5.61 -0.04
CA ALA A 74 -2.99 4.20 -0.46
C ALA A 74 -3.13 3.25 0.73
N PHE A 75 -2.39 3.50 1.83
CA PHE A 75 -2.52 2.73 3.07
C PHE A 75 -3.95 2.78 3.61
N PHE A 76 -4.54 3.97 3.67
CA PHE A 76 -5.90 4.15 4.18
C PHE A 76 -6.94 3.42 3.31
N LEU A 77 -6.81 3.55 1.98
CA LEU A 77 -7.69 2.90 1.01
C LEU A 77 -7.60 1.37 1.11
N VAL A 78 -6.39 0.82 1.16
CA VAL A 78 -6.17 -0.63 1.33
C VAL A 78 -6.73 -1.11 2.67
N SER A 79 -6.54 -0.35 3.75
CA SER A 79 -7.05 -0.74 5.07
C SER A 79 -8.59 -0.74 5.12
N ILE A 80 -9.26 0.20 4.44
CA ILE A 80 -10.72 0.21 4.30
C ILE A 80 -11.19 -0.98 3.48
N VAL A 81 -10.60 -1.19 2.29
CA VAL A 81 -10.96 -2.29 1.40
C VAL A 81 -10.79 -3.63 2.09
N ARG A 82 -9.69 -3.84 2.81
CA ARG A 82 -9.48 -5.04 3.62
C ARG A 82 -10.60 -5.23 4.65
N LYS A 83 -10.91 -4.22 5.46
CA LYS A 83 -11.99 -4.31 6.47
C LYS A 83 -13.34 -4.61 5.83
N LEU A 84 -13.64 -3.99 4.69
CA LEU A 84 -14.86 -4.25 3.94
C LEU A 84 -14.92 -5.70 3.47
N ILE A 85 -13.85 -6.20 2.84
CA ILE A 85 -13.79 -7.58 2.35
C ILE A 85 -13.95 -8.57 3.51
N ILE A 86 -13.22 -8.38 4.62
CA ILE A 86 -13.33 -9.26 5.81
C ILE A 86 -14.74 -9.23 6.38
N THR A 87 -15.34 -8.05 6.52
CA THR A 87 -16.72 -7.89 7.02
C THR A 87 -17.71 -8.62 6.11
N ILE A 88 -17.60 -8.46 4.80
CA ILE A 88 -18.45 -9.15 3.82
C ILE A 88 -18.27 -10.67 3.93
N LEU A 89 -17.02 -11.13 4.01
CA LEU A 89 -16.70 -12.56 4.15
C LEU A 89 -17.25 -13.15 5.44
N LEU A 90 -17.28 -12.39 6.54
CA LEU A 90 -17.89 -12.80 7.81
C LEU A 90 -19.43 -12.83 7.75
N ILE A 91 -20.05 -11.94 6.96
CA ILE A 91 -21.51 -11.90 6.82
C ILE A 91 -22.02 -13.03 5.92
N VAL A 92 -21.31 -13.33 4.84
CA VAL A 92 -21.73 -14.30 3.83
C VAL A 92 -21.53 -15.75 4.27
N LEU A 93 -20.55 -16.00 5.14
CA LEU A 93 -20.00 -17.33 5.41
C LEU A 93 -20.42 -17.86 6.79
#